data_AF-A0A2N9MWT5-F1
#
_entry.id   AF-A0A2N9MWT5-F1
#
_cell.length_a   1.000
_cell.length_b   1.000
_cell.length_c   1.000
_cell.angle_alpha   90.00
_cell.angle_beta   90.00
_cell.angle_gamma   90.00
#
_symmetry.space_group_name_H-M   'P 1'
#
loop_
_entity.id
_entity.type
_entity.pdbx_description
1 polymer ?
#
loop_
_entity_poly.entity_id
_entity_poly.type
_entity_poly.pdbx_seq_one_letter_code
_entity_poly.pdbx_strand_id
1 'polypeptide(L)'
;MRRGSLCERTIKCSKPGCACAKDPKARHGPYHSFTHVVGGKTRSRFLTDEEAGLVRQQIDTGREFRGRVDALWDACETWADGQLADLAASPEDAKKGGSKRTSKTKSSRKSKRS
;
A
#
# COMPACT_ATOMS: atom_id res chain seq x y z
N MET A 1 17.02 2.38 9.73
CA MET A 1 15.74 1.68 9.50
C MET A 1 15.96 0.45 8.63
N ARG A 2 15.37 -0.70 8.98
CA ARG A 2 15.57 -1.99 8.32
C ARG A 2 14.22 -2.66 8.06
N ARG A 3 14.11 -3.41 6.96
CA ARG A 3 12.96 -4.29 6.69
C ARG A 3 13.29 -5.73 7.08
N GLY A 4 12.29 -6.47 7.52
CA GLY A 4 12.40 -7.89 7.86
C GLY A 4 11.66 -8.25 9.14
N SER A 5 11.98 -9.41 9.67
CA SER A 5 11.43 -9.95 10.90
C SER A 5 12.55 -10.53 11.77
N LEU A 6 12.38 -10.42 13.08
CA LEU A 6 13.26 -11.00 14.08
C LEU A 6 12.44 -12.01 14.89
N CYS A 7 12.92 -13.24 14.99
CA CYS A 7 12.28 -14.31 15.74
C CYS A 7 13.24 -14.82 16.82
N GLU A 8 12.70 -15.06 18.01
CA GLU A 8 13.40 -15.68 19.12
C GLU A 8 12.90 -17.10 19.30
N ARG A 9 13.82 -18.06 19.38
CA ARG A 9 13.45 -19.45 19.62
C ARG A 9 14.40 -20.14 20.59
N THR A 10 13.82 -20.92 21.48
CA THR A 10 14.53 -21.94 22.23
C THR A 10 14.38 -23.28 21.52
N ILE A 11 15.40 -24.13 21.51
CA ILE A 11 15.39 -25.43 20.81
C ILE A 11 15.65 -26.61 21.75
N LYS A 12 15.14 -27.77 21.35
CA LYS A 12 15.52 -29.06 21.92
C LYS A 12 16.74 -29.59 21.16
N CYS A 13 17.67 -30.23 21.85
CA CYS A 13 18.74 -30.99 21.21
C CYS A 13 18.40 -32.48 21.16
N SER A 14 19.12 -33.23 20.33
CA SER A 14 18.94 -34.68 20.17
C SER A 14 19.81 -35.51 21.12
N LYS A 15 20.51 -34.87 22.07
CA LYS A 15 21.41 -35.58 22.98
C LYS A 15 20.60 -36.45 23.96
N PRO A 16 20.82 -37.78 24.01
CA PRO A 16 20.15 -38.65 24.97
C PRO A 16 20.36 -38.16 26.41
N GLY A 17 19.29 -38.12 27.20
CA GLY A 17 19.33 -37.68 28.60
C GLY A 17 19.39 -36.16 28.82
N CYS A 18 19.39 -35.33 27.77
CA CYS A 18 19.38 -33.88 27.96
C CYS A 18 18.05 -33.38 28.54
N ALA A 19 18.11 -32.54 29.58
CA ALA A 19 16.92 -31.97 30.23
C ALA A 19 16.02 -31.18 29.28
N CYS A 20 16.60 -30.54 28.24
CA CYS A 20 15.86 -29.75 27.25
C CYS A 20 14.74 -30.52 26.52
N ALA A 21 14.83 -31.86 26.47
CA ALA A 21 13.84 -32.71 25.83
C ALA A 21 12.49 -32.68 26.57
N LYS A 22 12.55 -32.60 27.90
CA LYS A 22 11.41 -32.72 28.82
C LYS A 22 11.07 -31.40 29.51
N ASP A 23 12.06 -30.61 29.91
CA ASP A 23 11.86 -29.33 30.60
C ASP A 23 11.97 -28.14 29.63
N PRO A 24 10.89 -27.36 29.44
CA PRO A 24 10.92 -26.13 28.64
C PRO A 24 11.92 -25.08 29.12
N LYS A 25 12.20 -24.98 30.43
CA LYS A 25 13.17 -24.02 30.98
C LYS A 25 14.62 -24.41 30.70
N ALA A 26 14.87 -25.69 30.47
CA ALA A 26 16.18 -26.22 30.09
C ALA A 26 16.44 -26.18 28.58
N ARG A 27 15.56 -25.59 27.76
CA ARG A 27 15.76 -25.49 26.31
C ARG A 27 16.93 -24.57 25.98
N HIS A 28 17.66 -24.91 24.93
CA HIS A 28 18.81 -24.13 24.48
C HIS A 28 18.36 -22.86 23.78
N GLY A 29 19.11 -21.78 23.96
CA GLY A 29 18.81 -20.47 23.39
C GLY A 29 18.69 -19.39 24.47
N PRO A 30 18.14 -18.22 24.13
CA PRO A 30 17.43 -17.92 22.88
C PRO A 30 18.36 -17.84 21.66
N TYR A 31 17.88 -18.34 20.53
CA TYR A 31 18.50 -18.09 19.22
C TYR A 31 17.69 -16.99 18.53
N HIS A 32 18.34 -15.86 18.26
CA HIS A 32 17.76 -14.76 17.50
C HIS A 32 17.98 -15.00 16.01
N SER A 33 16.89 -15.20 15.25
CA SER A 33 16.93 -15.34 13.80
C SER A 33 16.35 -14.09 13.15
N PHE A 34 17.18 -13.39 12.37
CA PHE A 34 16.73 -12.29 11.54
C PHE A 34 16.54 -12.76 10.11
N THR A 35 15.37 -12.47 9.54
CA THR A 35 15.01 -12.83 8.16
C THR A 35 14.49 -11.62 7.39
N HIS A 36 15.01 -11.42 6.18
CA HIS A 36 14.59 -10.33 5.29
C HIS A 36 14.73 -10.71 3.81
N VAL A 37 14.04 -9.98 2.94
CA VAL A 37 14.11 -10.17 1.48
C VAL A 37 15.10 -9.16 0.89
N VAL A 38 16.05 -9.66 0.10
CA VAL A 38 17.02 -8.86 -0.68
C VAL A 38 17.02 -9.37 -2.11
N GLY A 39 16.71 -8.50 -3.07
CA GLY A 39 16.64 -8.88 -4.49
C GLY A 39 15.67 -10.02 -4.78
N GLY A 40 14.50 -10.02 -4.12
CA GLY A 40 13.48 -11.08 -4.25
C GLY A 40 13.82 -12.40 -3.57
N LYS A 41 14.97 -12.51 -2.89
CA LYS A 41 15.40 -13.73 -2.18
C LYS A 41 15.36 -13.53 -0.68
N THR A 42 14.82 -14.50 0.04
CA THR A 42 14.85 -14.53 1.51
C THR A 42 16.26 -14.86 1.99
N ARG A 43 16.77 -14.02 2.89
CA ARG A 43 18.05 -14.19 3.59
C ARG A 43 17.76 -14.26 5.08
N SER A 44 18.40 -15.22 5.74
CA SER A 44 18.29 -15.42 7.18
C SER A 44 19.68 -15.52 7.80
N ARG A 45 19.84 -14.96 9.00
CA ARG A 45 21.06 -15.10 9.80
C ARG A 45 20.73 -15.17 11.29
N PHE A 46 21.60 -15.79 12.06
CA PHE A 46 21.55 -15.73 13.52
C PHE A 46 22.26 -14.48 14.02
N LEU A 47 21.78 -13.94 15.14
CA LEU A 47 22.29 -12.75 15.79
C LEU A 47 22.62 -13.06 17.25
N THR A 48 23.55 -12.30 17.82
CA THR A 48 23.70 -12.20 19.27
C THR A 48 22.54 -11.44 19.89
N ASP A 49 22.38 -11.51 21.20
CA ASP A 49 21.34 -10.79 21.94
C ASP A 49 21.46 -9.27 21.76
N GLU A 50 22.69 -8.75 21.78
CA GLU A 50 22.98 -7.32 21.54
C GLU A 50 22.59 -6.90 20.12
N GLU A 51 22.99 -7.68 19.11
CA GLU A 51 22.63 -7.44 17.72
C GLU A 51 21.11 -7.52 17.50
N ALA A 52 20.45 -8.46 18.18
CA ALA A 52 19.02 -8.65 18.10
C ALA A 52 18.26 -7.43 18.67
N GLY A 53 18.73 -6.88 19.79
CA GLY A 53 18.21 -5.63 20.35
C GLY A 53 18.28 -4.47 19.36
N LEU A 54 19.44 -4.29 18.72
CA LEU A 54 19.62 -3.25 17.71
C LEU A 54 18.76 -3.48 16.46
N VAL A 55 18.69 -4.72 15.97
CA VAL A 55 17.88 -5.06 14.78
C VAL A 55 16.39 -4.87 15.04
N ARG A 56 15.91 -5.17 16.25
CA ARG A 56 14.52 -4.91 16.66
C ARG A 56 14.18 -3.43 16.53
N GLN A 57 14.98 -2.55 17.13
CA GLN A 57 14.80 -1.10 17.02
C GLN A 57 14.79 -0.64 15.56
N GLN A 58 15.72 -1.14 14.73
CA GLN A 58 15.79 -0.80 13.32
C GLN A 58 14.54 -1.23 12.54
N ILE A 59 13.96 -2.39 12.86
CA ILE A 59 12.72 -2.90 12.26
C ILE A 59 11.54 -2.02 12.66
N ASP A 60 11.43 -1.67 13.94
CA ASP A 60 10.32 -0.86 14.45
C ASP A 60 10.33 0.55 13.83
N THR A 61 11.49 1.22 13.80
CA THR A 61 11.65 2.48 13.06
C THR A 61 11.30 2.33 11.58
N GLY A 62 11.63 1.18 10.97
CA GLY A 62 11.30 0.90 9.58
C GLY A 62 9.79 0.75 9.34
N ARG A 63 9.05 0.19 10.29
CA ARG A 63 7.58 0.07 10.23
C ARG A 63 6.92 1.42 10.35
N GLU A 64 7.33 2.23 11.33
CA GLU A 64 6.82 3.59 11.51
C GLU A 64 7.07 4.46 10.29
N PHE A 65 8.30 4.44 9.77
CA PHE A 65 8.65 5.19 8.57
C PHE A 65 7.76 4.82 7.38
N ARG A 66 7.55 3.53 7.14
CA ARG A 66 6.68 3.07 6.05
C ARG A 66 5.24 3.54 6.24
N GLY A 67 4.69 3.43 7.46
CA GLY A 67 3.35 3.93 7.74
C GLY A 67 3.20 5.43 7.47
N ARG A 68 4.22 6.24 7.76
CA ARG A 68 4.21 7.68 7.42
C ARG A 68 4.28 7.95 5.92
N VAL A 69 5.06 7.17 5.19
CA VAL A 69 5.15 7.28 3.72
C VAL A 69 3.84 6.88 3.07
N ASP A 70 3.23 5.78 3.51
CA ASP A 70 1.94 5.31 3.01
C ASP A 70 0.86 6.39 3.27
N ALA A 71 0.80 6.95 4.49
CA ALA A 71 -0.14 8.03 4.81
C ALA A 71 0.09 9.32 4.00
N LEU A 72 1.34 9.66 3.71
CA LEU A 72 1.66 10.79 2.83
C LEU A 72 1.15 10.53 1.41
N TRP A 73 1.32 9.30 0.92
CA TRP A 73 0.86 8.91 -0.40
C TRP A 73 -0.66 9.01 -0.51
N ASP A 74 -1.40 8.45 0.45
CA ASP A 74 -2.86 8.53 0.51
C ASP A 74 -3.36 9.98 0.51
N ALA A 75 -2.67 10.87 1.24
CA ALA A 75 -3.00 12.30 1.26
C ALA A 75 -2.76 12.97 -0.10
N CYS A 76 -1.68 12.61 -0.79
CA CYS A 76 -1.41 13.09 -2.14
C CYS A 76 -2.47 12.61 -3.15
N GLU A 77 -2.89 11.34 -3.07
CA GLU A 77 -3.94 10.79 -3.92
C GLU A 77 -5.28 11.51 -3.68
N THR A 78 -5.66 11.69 -2.41
CA THR A 78 -6.87 12.44 -2.04
C THR A 78 -6.87 13.87 -2.62
N TRP A 79 -5.73 14.55 -2.54
CA TRP A 79 -5.58 15.89 -3.11
C TRP A 79 -5.69 15.88 -4.65
N ALA A 80 -5.09 14.90 -5.31
CA ALA A 80 -5.16 14.75 -6.76
C ALA A 80 -6.60 14.47 -7.23
N ASP A 81 -7.31 13.59 -6.54
CA ASP A 81 -8.72 13.27 -6.82
C ASP A 81 -9.62 14.50 -6.64
N GLY A 82 -9.34 15.33 -5.61
CA GLY A 82 -10.01 16.62 -5.43
C GLY A 82 -9.87 17.54 -6.64
N GLN A 83 -8.66 17.64 -7.22
CA GLN A 83 -8.45 18.45 -8.43
C GLN A 83 -9.22 17.92 -9.65
N LEU A 84 -9.31 16.59 -9.80
CA LEU A 84 -10.09 15.99 -10.89
C LEU A 84 -11.58 16.26 -10.70
N ALA A 85 -12.09 16.20 -9.47
CA ALA A 85 -13.47 16.52 -9.14
C ALA A 85 -13.80 18.00 -9.42
N ASP A 86 -12.92 18.92 -9.06
CA ASP A 86 -13.08 20.36 -9.32
C ASP A 86 -13.13 20.66 -10.83
N LEU A 87 -12.33 19.97 -11.64
CA LEU A 87 -12.36 20.08 -13.10
C LEU A 87 -13.68 19.55 -13.68
N ALA A 88 -14.16 18.40 -13.20
CA ALA A 88 -15.44 17.83 -13.63
C ALA A 88 -16.65 18.68 -13.19
N ALA A 89 -16.53 19.40 -12.08
CA ALA A 89 -17.55 20.32 -11.58
C ALA A 89 -17.57 21.67 -12.32
N SER A 90 -16.58 21.97 -13.16
CA SER A 90 -16.60 23.15 -14.03
C SER A 90 -17.64 22.98 -15.15
N PRO A 91 -18.53 23.96 -15.37
CA PRO A 91 -19.71 23.78 -16.22
C PRO A 91 -19.34 23.80 -17.71
N GLU A 92 -19.09 22.65 -18.30
CA GLU A 92 -19.16 22.47 -19.77
C GLU A 92 -20.61 22.32 -20.28
N ASP A 93 -21.62 22.37 -19.41
CA ASP A 93 -23.05 22.37 -19.76
C ASP A 93 -23.74 23.72 -19.49
N ALA A 94 -23.19 24.81 -20.03
CA ALA A 94 -23.91 26.08 -20.08
C ALA A 94 -23.61 26.87 -21.35
N LYS A 95 -24.01 26.32 -22.51
CA LYS A 95 -24.69 27.02 -23.64
C LYS A 95 -24.67 26.15 -24.90
N LYS A 96 -25.45 25.08 -24.95
CA LYS A 96 -26.12 24.71 -26.21
C LYS A 96 -27.41 25.49 -26.28
N GLY A 97 -27.29 26.79 -26.57
CA GLY A 97 -28.44 27.64 -26.86
C GLY A 97 -29.22 27.04 -28.02
N GLY A 98 -30.36 26.42 -27.71
CA GLY A 98 -31.27 25.87 -28.70
C GLY A 98 -31.66 26.98 -29.67
N SER A 99 -31.10 26.96 -30.87
CA SER A 99 -31.51 27.85 -31.94
C SER A 99 -32.98 27.57 -32.23
N LYS A 100 -33.86 28.52 -31.91
CA LYS A 100 -35.28 28.46 -32.26
C LYS A 100 -35.37 28.38 -33.79
N ARG A 101 -35.68 27.18 -34.32
CA ARG A 101 -36.12 27.03 -35.70
C ARG A 101 -37.40 27.82 -35.86
N THR A 102 -37.33 28.98 -36.50
CA THR A 102 -38.51 29.71 -36.95
C THR A 102 -39.08 28.95 -38.15
N SER A 103 -40.02 28.04 -37.90
CA SER A 103 -40.81 27.41 -38.94
C SER A 103 -41.75 28.45 -39.56
N LYS A 104 -41.26 29.19 -40.55
CA LYS A 104 -42.14 29.93 -41.46
C LYS A 104 -42.74 28.93 -42.46
N THR A 105 -43.92 28.42 -42.11
CA THR A 105 -44.87 27.88 -43.08
C THR A 105 -45.20 29.00 -44.07
N LYS A 106 -44.57 28.97 -45.26
CA LYS A 106 -45.08 29.68 -46.43
C LYS A 106 -45.91 28.71 -47.24
N SER A 107 -47.20 28.66 -46.92
CA SER A 107 -48.19 28.21 -47.89
C SER A 107 -48.40 29.34 -48.93
N SER A 108 -48.48 28.97 -50.21
CA SER A 108 -49.40 29.53 -51.22
C SER A 108 -49.00 29.00 -52.61
N ARG A 109 -49.84 28.11 -53.16
CA ARG A 109 -50.72 28.30 -54.34
C ARG A 109 -50.02 28.25 -55.71
N LYS A 110 -50.06 27.03 -56.27
CA LYS A 110 -50.48 26.62 -57.63
C LYS A 110 -50.65 27.71 -58.72
N SER A 111 -50.10 27.37 -59.90
CA SER A 111 -50.55 27.59 -61.29
C SER A 111 -49.51 28.35 -62.14
N LYS A 112 -49.33 28.17 -63.47
CA LYS A 112 -49.82 27.21 -64.47
C LYS A 112 -48.83 27.26 -65.67
N ARG A 113 -48.79 26.18 -66.43
CA ARG A 113 -48.09 25.98 -67.72
C ARG A 113 -48.65 26.87 -68.83
N SER A 114 -47.76 27.46 -69.63
CA SER A 114 -47.86 27.69 -71.08
C SER A 114 -46.45 27.70 -71.66
#